data_AF-A0A366ID15-F1
#
_entry.id   AF-A0A366ID15-F1
#
_cell.length_a   1.000
_cell.length_b   1.000
_cell.length_c   1.000
_cell.angle_alpha   90.00
_cell.angle_beta   90.00
_cell.angle_gamma   90.00
#
_symmetry.space_group_name_H-M   'P 1'
#
loop_
_entity.id
_entity.type
_entity.pdbx_description
1 polymer ?
#
loop_
_entity_poly.entity_id
_entity_poly.type
_entity_poly.pdbx_seq_one_letter_code
_entity_poly.pdbx_strand_id
1 'polypeptide(L)'
;MFLGDTAFDTYKIYPFLLKECHFKKAFIPLRKSPKSEDIADPAFNESGWPVCPRDATKAFKFKGINYDKTRTRLKFICPDTHYKGKNPVCYCQNPCTPSREGRTVNVPINRDLRMYLGTVRDTDSWSSVYKNRAVIERTINHFKEPMGCGNPKTRNLATIKSDMLLAGITQLITVILADKVNDYELIRSLKPLIA
;
A
#
# COMPACT_ATOMS: atom_id res chain seq x y z
N MET A 1 -12.63 -1.65 12.11
CA MET A 1 -11.94 -0.69 11.21
C MET A 1 -10.46 -0.89 11.38
N PHE A 2 -9.68 -0.95 10.30
CA PHE A 2 -8.22 -1.03 10.36
C PHE A 2 -7.61 0.32 9.99
N LEU A 3 -6.56 0.72 10.68
CA LEU A 3 -5.76 1.90 10.34
C LEU A 3 -4.29 1.47 10.22
N GLY A 4 -3.62 1.90 9.15
CA GLY A 4 -2.22 1.57 8.91
C GLY A 4 -1.46 2.71 8.26
N ASP A 5 -0.14 2.66 8.36
CA ASP A 5 0.75 3.57 7.64
C ASP A 5 0.94 3.14 6.16
N THR A 6 1.74 3.90 5.41
CA THR A 6 2.04 3.59 4.00
C THR A 6 2.79 2.27 3.78
N ALA A 7 3.40 1.68 4.81
CA ALA A 7 4.06 0.37 4.69
C ALA A 7 3.05 -0.76 4.51
N PHE A 8 1.81 -0.59 4.97
CA PHE A 8 0.72 -1.54 4.77
C PHE A 8 0.07 -1.46 3.37
N ASP A 9 0.46 -0.49 2.53
CA ASP A 9 -0.03 -0.39 1.14
C ASP A 9 0.59 -1.47 0.25
N THR A 10 0.13 -2.70 0.44
CA THR A 10 0.43 -3.82 -0.45
C THR A 10 -0.85 -4.56 -0.80
N TYR A 11 -0.98 -4.92 -2.08
CA TYR A 11 -2.19 -5.59 -2.59
C TYR A 11 -2.54 -6.88 -1.85
N LYS A 12 -1.55 -7.57 -1.27
CA LYS A 12 -1.74 -8.83 -0.54
C LYS A 12 -2.40 -8.63 0.82
N ILE A 13 -2.18 -7.47 1.44
CA ILE A 13 -2.70 -7.16 2.77
C ILE A 13 -4.21 -6.87 2.71
N TYR A 14 -4.72 -6.29 1.62
CA TYR A 14 -6.14 -5.91 1.56
C TYR A 14 -7.13 -7.09 1.61
N PRO A 15 -6.93 -8.20 0.86
CA PRO A 15 -7.75 -9.40 1.02
C PRO A 15 -7.71 -9.95 2.45
N PHE A 16 -6.52 -10.04 3.05
CA PHE A 16 -6.36 -10.50 4.42
C PHE A 16 -7.17 -9.63 5.40
N LEU A 17 -7.01 -8.31 5.35
CA LEU A 17 -7.73 -7.39 6.25
C LEU A 17 -9.25 -7.44 6.07
N LEU A 18 -9.74 -7.40 4.83
CA LEU A 18 -11.17 -7.25 4.55
C LEU A 18 -11.93 -8.58 4.57
N LYS A 19 -11.31 -9.68 4.13
CA LYS A 19 -11.94 -10.99 4.00
C LYS A 19 -11.64 -11.91 5.18
N GLU A 20 -10.39 -11.98 5.62
CA GLU A 20 -9.98 -12.91 6.68
C GLU A 20 -10.13 -12.29 8.08
N CYS A 21 -9.70 -11.04 8.26
CA CYS A 21 -9.88 -10.32 9.53
C CYS A 21 -11.25 -9.64 9.63
N HIS A 22 -12.08 -9.70 8.59
CA HIS A 22 -13.44 -9.13 8.54
C HIS A 22 -13.54 -7.64 8.87
N PHE A 23 -12.47 -6.86 8.65
CA PHE A 23 -12.55 -5.41 8.83
C PHE A 23 -13.45 -4.81 7.76
N LYS A 24 -14.51 -4.10 8.17
CA LYS A 24 -15.44 -3.41 7.24
C LYS A 24 -14.78 -2.27 6.45
N LYS A 25 -13.76 -1.63 7.04
CA LYS A 25 -13.05 -0.47 6.47
C LYS A 25 -11.57 -0.55 6.80
N ALA A 26 -10.72 -0.18 5.85
CA ALA A 26 -9.27 -0.05 6.04
C ALA A 26 -8.79 1.34 5.59
N PHE A 27 -8.09 2.05 6.47
CA PHE A 27 -7.57 3.39 6.25
C PHE A 27 -6.06 3.28 6.10
N ILE A 28 -5.63 3.05 4.86
CA ILE A 28 -4.22 2.88 4.50
C ILE A 28 -3.91 3.91 3.41
N PRO A 29 -2.97 4.85 3.66
CA PRO A 29 -2.54 5.82 2.66
C PRO A 29 -1.87 5.09 1.49
N LEU A 30 -2.01 5.63 0.28
CA LEU A 30 -1.30 5.07 -0.86
C LEU A 30 0.19 5.36 -0.68
N ARG A 31 1.03 4.33 -0.82
CA ARG A 31 2.46 4.48 -1.00
C ARG A 31 2.66 5.31 -2.26
N LYS A 32 3.33 6.45 -2.09
CA LYS A 32 3.80 7.24 -3.22
C LYS A 32 4.74 6.34 -4.03
N SER A 33 4.31 5.95 -5.23
CA SER A 33 5.29 5.53 -6.23
C SER A 33 6.15 6.75 -6.52
N PRO A 34 7.45 6.62 -6.83
CA PRO A 34 8.19 7.71 -7.45
C PRO A 34 7.51 8.01 -8.79
N LYS A 35 6.46 8.84 -8.76
CA LYS A 35 5.89 9.45 -9.94
C LYS A 35 6.94 10.46 -10.37
N SER A 36 7.49 10.31 -11.57
CA SER A 36 8.04 11.47 -12.27
C SER A 36 6.93 12.52 -12.29
N GLU A 37 7.16 13.69 -11.72
CA GLU A 37 6.16 14.71 -11.41
C GLU A 37 5.39 15.23 -12.65
N ASP A 38 5.84 14.89 -13.86
CA ASP A 38 5.30 15.40 -15.12
C ASP A 38 4.29 14.50 -15.86
N ILE A 39 3.92 13.32 -15.34
CA ILE A 39 3.14 12.34 -16.11
C ILE A 39 1.74 12.12 -15.50
N ALA A 40 0.74 12.79 -16.07
CA ALA A 40 -0.68 12.62 -15.74
C ALA A 40 -1.12 11.15 -15.84
N ASP A 41 -2.03 10.73 -14.96
CA ASP A 41 -2.64 9.40 -14.99
C ASP A 41 -3.32 9.15 -16.36
N PRO A 42 -3.32 7.91 -16.88
CA PRO A 42 -3.83 7.64 -18.22
C PRO A 42 -5.34 7.90 -18.28
N ALA A 43 -5.77 8.71 -19.25
CA ALA A 43 -7.17 8.81 -19.63
C ALA A 43 -7.60 7.55 -20.39
N PHE A 44 -8.92 7.30 -20.44
CA PHE A 44 -9.51 6.16 -21.14
C PHE A 44 -10.52 6.65 -22.17
N ASN A 45 -10.61 5.98 -23.33
CA ASN A 45 -11.66 6.24 -24.30
C ASN A 45 -12.99 5.55 -23.89
N GLU A 46 -14.04 5.78 -24.67
CA GLU A 46 -15.39 5.23 -24.42
C GLU A 46 -15.41 3.69 -24.36
N SER A 47 -14.49 3.03 -25.07
CA SER A 47 -14.32 1.58 -25.06
C SER A 47 -13.44 1.07 -23.90
N GLY A 48 -13.01 1.95 -22.99
CA GLY A 48 -12.19 1.59 -21.83
C GLY A 48 -10.70 1.35 -22.13
N TRP A 49 -10.22 1.76 -23.30
CA TRP A 49 -8.79 1.66 -23.66
C TRP A 49 -8.02 2.87 -23.17
N PRO A 50 -6.84 2.70 -22.54
CA PRO A 50 -6.02 3.84 -22.16
C PRO A 50 -5.52 4.60 -23.41
N VAL A 51 -5.53 5.93 -23.35
CA VAL A 51 -5.13 6.81 -24.46
C VAL A 51 -3.85 7.59 -24.17
N CYS A 52 -3.13 8.02 -25.22
CA CYS A 52 -1.89 8.77 -25.09
C CYS A 52 -2.11 10.11 -24.36
N PRO A 53 -1.31 10.45 -23.35
CA PRO A 53 -1.44 11.73 -22.62
C PRO A 53 -1.13 12.95 -23.51
N ARG A 54 -0.38 12.76 -24.60
CA ARG A 54 -0.03 13.82 -25.55
C ARG A 54 -1.01 13.88 -26.73
N ASP A 55 -1.83 12.84 -26.93
CA ASP A 55 -2.75 12.71 -28.05
C ASP A 55 -3.89 11.74 -27.71
N ALA A 56 -5.02 12.29 -27.27
CA ALA A 56 -6.17 11.49 -26.83
C ALA A 56 -6.80 10.62 -27.93
N THR A 57 -6.49 10.89 -29.21
CA THR A 57 -6.99 10.08 -30.34
C THR A 57 -6.29 8.73 -30.46
N LYS A 58 -5.09 8.59 -29.88
CA LYS A 58 -4.29 7.37 -29.96
C LYS A 58 -4.48 6.46 -28.75
N ALA A 59 -5.19 5.36 -28.95
CA ALA A 59 -5.31 4.29 -27.96
C ALA A 59 -4.01 3.48 -27.87
N PHE A 60 -3.60 3.14 -26.64
CA PHE A 60 -2.46 2.26 -26.40
C PHE A 60 -2.70 0.85 -26.98
N LYS A 61 -1.62 0.17 -27.33
CA LYS A 61 -1.66 -1.23 -27.80
C LYS A 61 -1.66 -2.19 -26.61
N PHE A 62 -2.51 -3.20 -26.67
CA PHE A 62 -2.48 -4.28 -25.69
C PHE A 62 -1.20 -5.12 -25.86
N LYS A 63 -0.44 -5.26 -24.78
CA LYS A 63 0.82 -6.03 -24.75
C LYS A 63 0.62 -7.43 -24.18
N GLY A 64 -0.35 -7.61 -23.28
CA GLY A 64 -0.61 -8.90 -22.66
C GLY A 64 -1.13 -8.78 -21.23
N ILE A 65 -1.40 -9.93 -20.63
CA ILE A 65 -1.85 -10.04 -19.25
C ILE A 65 -0.66 -10.41 -18.38
N ASN A 66 -0.38 -9.60 -17.36
CA ASN A 66 0.54 -9.98 -16.30
C ASN A 66 -0.23 -10.75 -15.23
N TYR A 67 0.04 -12.05 -15.15
CA TYR A 67 -0.42 -12.92 -14.07
C TYR A 67 0.59 -12.90 -12.94
N ASP A 68 0.34 -12.09 -11.91
CA ASP A 68 0.99 -12.24 -10.60
C ASP A 68 0.03 -13.04 -9.71
N LYS A 69 0.55 -13.89 -8.81
CA LYS A 69 -0.23 -14.74 -7.87
C LYS A 69 -1.29 -13.95 -7.08
N THR A 70 -1.14 -12.62 -7.01
CA THR A 70 -2.02 -11.71 -6.25
C THR A 70 -2.57 -10.55 -7.07
N ARG A 71 -2.19 -10.41 -8.35
CA ARG A 71 -2.60 -9.30 -9.20
C ARG A 71 -2.69 -9.74 -10.66
N THR A 72 -3.87 -9.59 -11.25
CA THR A 72 -4.03 -9.73 -12.71
C THR A 72 -4.20 -8.34 -13.31
N ARG A 73 -3.28 -7.96 -14.19
CA ARG A 73 -3.26 -6.64 -14.83
C ARG A 73 -3.15 -6.78 -16.34
N LEU A 74 -3.94 -6.02 -17.06
CA LEU A 74 -3.77 -5.79 -18.49
C LEU A 74 -2.61 -4.80 -18.67
N LYS A 75 -1.59 -5.19 -19.43
CA LYS A 75 -0.46 -4.33 -19.78
C LYS A 75 -0.73 -3.75 -21.17
N PHE A 76 -0.64 -2.43 -21.25
CA PHE A 76 -0.75 -1.66 -22.49
C PHE A 76 0.55 -0.88 -22.71
N ILE A 77 0.95 -0.70 -23.98
CA ILE A 77 2.15 0.03 -24.39
C ILE A 77 1.82 1.12 -25.40
N CYS A 78 2.75 2.06 -25.54
CA CYS A 78 2.61 3.18 -26.46
C CYS A 78 2.16 2.71 -27.86
N PRO A 79 1.22 3.44 -28.49
CA PRO A 79 0.75 3.13 -29.85
C PRO A 79 1.88 3.08 -30.87
N ASP A 80 2.90 3.93 -30.74
CA ASP A 80 4.03 4.03 -31.65
C ASP A 80 5.15 3.02 -31.31
N THR A 81 4.87 2.02 -30.47
CA THR A 81 5.80 0.92 -30.18
C THR A 81 5.70 -0.17 -31.24
N HIS A 82 6.88 -0.58 -31.73
CA HIS A 82 7.07 -1.66 -32.69
C HIS A 82 8.06 -2.68 -32.14
N TYR A 83 7.90 -3.94 -32.54
CA TYR A 83 8.79 -5.02 -32.12
C TYR A 83 9.92 -5.19 -33.14
N LYS A 84 11.17 -5.02 -32.70
CA LYS A 84 12.36 -5.48 -33.43
C LYS A 84 12.77 -6.83 -32.83
N GLY A 85 12.27 -7.91 -33.43
CA GLY A 85 12.38 -9.26 -32.85
C GLY A 85 11.62 -9.35 -31.52
N LYS A 86 12.29 -9.79 -30.45
CA LYS A 86 11.68 -9.86 -29.10
C LYS A 86 11.66 -8.53 -28.35
N ASN A 87 12.33 -7.49 -28.86
CA ASN A 87 12.53 -6.23 -28.17
C ASN A 87 11.52 -5.16 -28.63
N PRO A 88 10.65 -4.64 -27.74
CA PRO A 88 9.82 -3.49 -28.06
C PRO A 88 10.68 -2.21 -28.09
N VAL A 89 10.49 -1.42 -29.15
CA VAL A 89 11.12 -0.11 -29.37
C VAL A 89 10.04 0.90 -29.77
N CYS A 90 9.97 1.99 -29.04
CA CYS A 90 9.05 3.10 -29.29
C CYS A 90 9.66 4.11 -30.25
N TYR A 91 8.91 4.50 -31.29
CA TYR A 91 9.30 5.51 -32.27
C TYR A 91 8.45 6.78 -32.17
N CYS A 92 7.87 7.03 -30.99
CA CYS A 92 7.07 8.22 -30.76
C CYS A 92 7.92 9.48 -30.94
N GLN A 93 7.49 10.39 -31.81
CA GLN A 93 8.19 11.65 -32.10
C GLN A 93 8.20 12.60 -30.90
N ASN A 94 7.20 12.50 -30.02
CA ASN A 94 7.09 13.30 -28.80
C ASN A 94 6.94 12.38 -27.57
N PRO A 95 8.04 11.73 -27.13
CA PRO A 95 7.97 10.70 -26.10
C PRO A 95 7.57 11.31 -24.75
N CYS A 96 6.60 10.68 -24.09
CA CYS A 96 6.17 11.05 -22.74
C CYS A 96 6.96 10.34 -21.63
N THR A 97 7.92 9.48 -21.97
CA THR A 97 8.79 8.77 -21.02
C THR A 97 10.11 8.41 -21.69
N PRO A 98 11.23 8.33 -20.94
CA PRO A 98 12.52 7.87 -21.47
C PRO A 98 12.60 6.36 -21.73
N SER A 99 11.55 5.59 -21.42
CA SER A 99 11.53 4.13 -21.63
C SER A 99 11.69 3.74 -23.11
N ARG A 100 12.58 2.77 -23.39
CA ARG A 100 12.76 2.18 -24.74
C ARG A 100 11.47 1.64 -25.34
N GLU A 101 10.61 1.04 -24.52
CA GLU A 101 9.33 0.46 -24.97
C GLU A 101 8.19 1.48 -25.01
N GLY A 102 8.50 2.74 -24.73
CA GLY A 102 7.53 3.82 -24.57
C GLY A 102 6.77 3.69 -23.25
N ARG A 103 5.72 4.51 -23.11
CA ARG A 103 4.88 4.50 -21.91
C ARG A 103 4.17 3.16 -21.80
N THR A 104 4.13 2.63 -20.58
CA THR A 104 3.39 1.43 -20.23
C THR A 104 2.27 1.81 -19.27
N VAL A 105 1.05 1.38 -19.57
CA VAL A 105 -0.11 1.52 -18.68
C VAL A 105 -0.51 0.13 -18.21
N ASN A 106 -0.69 -0.05 -16.89
CA ASN A 106 -1.18 -1.30 -16.32
C ASN A 106 -2.58 -1.07 -15.75
N VAL A 107 -3.58 -1.71 -16.33
CA VAL A 107 -4.98 -1.63 -15.89
C VAL A 107 -5.31 -2.88 -15.08
N PRO A 108 -5.75 -2.76 -13.82
CA PRO A 108 -6.17 -3.92 -13.03
C PRO A 108 -7.48 -4.51 -13.58
N ILE A 109 -7.56 -5.85 -13.73
CA ILE A 109 -8.77 -6.54 -14.25
C ILE A 109 -9.85 -6.67 -13.17
N ASN A 110 -9.45 -6.87 -11.92
CA ASN A 110 -10.37 -7.01 -10.79
C ASN A 110 -10.47 -5.69 -10.03
N ARG A 111 -11.64 -5.43 -9.40
CA ARG A 111 -11.79 -4.33 -8.45
C ARG A 111 -10.70 -4.45 -7.38
N ASP A 112 -9.74 -3.55 -7.47
CA ASP A 112 -8.61 -3.51 -6.56
C ASP A 112 -9.13 -3.16 -5.17
N LEU A 113 -9.11 -4.12 -4.23
CA LEU A 113 -9.49 -3.87 -2.84
C LEU A 113 -8.69 -2.70 -2.24
N ARG A 114 -7.48 -2.44 -2.77
CA ARG A 114 -6.67 -1.25 -2.46
C ARG A 114 -7.37 0.06 -2.80
N MET A 115 -8.20 0.11 -3.83
CA MET A 115 -8.92 1.31 -4.25
C MET A 115 -10.26 1.46 -3.51
N TYR A 116 -10.94 0.34 -3.22
CA TYR A 116 -12.27 0.33 -2.62
C TYR A 116 -12.27 -0.35 -1.24
N LEU A 117 -11.81 0.39 -0.21
CA LEU A 117 -11.59 -0.11 1.15
C LEU A 117 -12.82 0.02 2.07
N GLY A 118 -14.02 0.07 1.52
CA GLY A 118 -15.24 0.44 2.27
C GLY A 118 -15.27 1.91 2.74
N THR A 119 -14.28 2.71 2.31
CA THR A 119 -14.17 4.16 2.53
C THR A 119 -13.47 4.79 1.34
N VAL A 120 -13.80 6.04 1.03
CA VAL A 120 -13.19 6.81 -0.07
C VAL A 120 -12.11 7.71 0.50
N ARG A 121 -10.89 7.63 -0.05
CA ARG A 121 -9.76 8.49 0.34
C ARG A 121 -10.07 9.96 0.04
N ASP A 122 -9.37 10.86 0.71
CA ASP A 122 -9.49 12.31 0.51
C ASP A 122 -10.88 12.90 0.79
N THR A 123 -11.74 12.13 1.47
CA THR A 123 -13.00 12.64 2.04
C THR A 123 -12.77 13.15 3.46
N ASP A 124 -13.62 14.06 3.94
CA ASP A 124 -13.56 14.56 5.32
C ASP A 124 -13.64 13.43 6.36
N SER A 125 -14.48 12.42 6.07
CA SER A 125 -14.62 11.21 6.89
C SER A 125 -13.32 10.39 6.95
N TRP A 126 -12.55 10.38 5.87
CA TRP A 126 -11.26 9.72 5.83
C TRP A 126 -10.22 10.50 6.61
N SER A 127 -10.14 11.80 6.35
CA SER A 127 -9.20 12.71 6.99
C SER A 127 -9.40 12.76 8.50
N SER A 128 -10.64 12.81 9.01
CA SER A 128 -10.94 12.85 10.44
C SER A 128 -10.45 11.60 11.18
N VAL A 129 -10.68 10.41 10.61
CA VAL A 129 -10.23 9.15 11.20
C VAL A 129 -8.70 9.01 11.08
N TYR A 130 -8.15 9.38 9.92
CA TYR A 130 -6.72 9.24 9.64
C TYR A 130 -5.84 10.23 10.42
N LYS A 131 -6.40 11.32 10.98
CA LYS A 131 -5.69 12.19 11.95
C LYS A 131 -5.10 11.41 13.12
N ASN A 132 -5.69 10.27 13.48
CA ASN A 132 -5.19 9.40 14.55
C ASN A 132 -3.93 8.59 14.17
N ARG A 133 -3.40 8.73 12.94
CA ARG A 133 -2.21 7.98 12.48
C ARG A 133 -0.99 8.15 13.37
N ALA A 134 -0.83 9.31 14.00
CA ALA A 134 0.30 9.59 14.88
C ALA A 134 0.34 8.60 16.06
N VAL A 135 -0.82 8.11 16.52
CA VAL A 135 -0.91 7.08 17.54
C VAL A 135 -0.36 5.75 17.02
N ILE A 136 -0.67 5.40 15.78
CA ILE A 136 -0.21 4.16 15.12
C ILE A 136 1.30 4.18 14.95
N GLU A 137 1.86 5.29 14.45
CA GLU A 137 3.31 5.45 14.28
C GLU A 137 4.03 5.34 15.63
N ARG A 138 3.49 5.95 16.69
CA ARG A 138 4.00 5.81 18.06
C ARG A 138 3.91 4.37 18.56
N THR A 139 2.81 3.67 18.31
CA THR A 139 2.65 2.25 18.68
C THR A 139 3.64 1.36 17.94
N ILE A 140 3.81 1.55 16.63
CA ILE A 140 4.79 0.79 15.83
C ILE A 140 6.20 1.04 16.36
N ASN A 141 6.56 2.29 16.67
CA ASN A 141 7.85 2.61 17.26
C ASN A 141 8.03 1.97 18.65
N HIS A 142 6.97 1.94 19.46
CA HIS A 142 6.98 1.27 20.76
C HIS A 142 7.24 -0.25 20.63
N PHE A 143 6.62 -0.90 19.63
CA PHE A 143 6.90 -2.30 19.28
C PHE A 143 8.35 -2.50 18.85
N LYS A 144 8.88 -1.60 18.00
CA LYS A 144 10.22 -1.75 17.44
C LYS A 144 11.31 -1.60 18.51
N GLU A 145 11.20 -0.53 19.29
CA GLU A 145 12.28 -0.08 20.18
C GLU A 145 12.09 -0.67 21.61
N PRO A 146 11.17 -0.16 22.47
CA PRO A 146 10.92 -0.72 23.81
C PRO A 146 10.65 -2.22 23.89
N MET A 147 9.86 -2.77 22.95
CA MET A 147 9.51 -4.19 22.97
C MET A 147 10.49 -5.05 22.16
N GLY A 148 11.51 -4.46 21.53
CA GLY A 148 12.61 -5.17 20.86
C GLY A 148 12.24 -5.88 19.56
N CYS A 149 11.06 -5.65 18.97
CA CYS A 149 10.67 -6.29 17.72
C CYS A 149 11.37 -5.70 16.48
N GLY A 150 12.05 -4.55 16.62
CA GLY A 150 12.70 -3.86 15.51
C GLY A 150 14.03 -4.48 15.07
N ASN A 151 14.70 -5.20 15.98
CA ASN A 151 15.97 -5.85 15.72
C ASN A 151 15.97 -7.29 16.30
N PRO A 152 15.18 -8.21 15.70
CA PRO A 152 15.06 -9.56 16.20
C PRO A 152 16.42 -10.29 16.12
N LYS A 153 16.86 -10.87 17.23
CA LYS A 153 18.10 -11.67 17.29
C LYS A 153 17.95 -13.07 16.68
N THR A 154 16.71 -13.53 16.54
CA THR A 154 16.36 -14.84 15.99
C THR A 154 15.96 -14.70 14.51
N ARG A 155 16.23 -15.74 13.70
CA ARG A 155 15.84 -15.79 12.28
C ARG A 155 14.71 -16.79 12.02
N ASN A 156 14.26 -17.51 13.05
CA ASN A 156 13.19 -18.49 12.95
C ASN A 156 11.82 -17.77 12.90
N LEU A 157 11.05 -18.02 11.85
CA LEU A 157 9.74 -17.39 11.63
C LEU A 157 8.75 -17.67 12.77
N ALA A 158 8.73 -18.89 13.33
CA ALA A 158 7.83 -19.24 14.42
C ALA A 158 8.18 -18.44 15.68
N THR A 159 9.47 -18.34 16.01
CA THR A 159 9.94 -17.54 17.15
C THR A 159 9.63 -16.06 16.97
N ILE A 160 9.91 -15.48 15.81
CA ILE A 160 9.61 -14.07 15.51
C ILE A 160 8.11 -13.79 15.66
N LYS A 161 7.24 -14.71 15.18
CA LYS A 161 5.79 -14.58 15.36
C LYS A 161 5.40 -14.59 16.83
N SER A 162 5.95 -15.52 17.62
CA SER A 162 5.69 -15.60 19.06
C SER A 162 6.15 -14.35 19.79
N ASP A 163 7.36 -13.85 19.50
CA ASP A 163 7.91 -12.63 20.10
C ASP A 163 7.01 -11.42 19.83
N MET A 164 6.52 -11.28 18.59
CA MET A 164 5.63 -10.20 18.20
C MET A 164 4.26 -10.29 18.89
N LEU A 165 3.72 -11.50 19.08
CA LEU A 165 2.48 -11.71 19.83
C LEU A 165 2.66 -11.38 21.31
N LEU A 166 3.75 -11.85 21.94
CA LEU A 166 4.07 -11.57 23.33
C LEU A 166 4.27 -10.07 23.56
N ALA A 167 4.99 -9.38 22.68
CA ALA A 167 5.13 -7.92 22.73
C ALA A 167 3.77 -7.20 22.70
N GLY A 168 2.85 -7.66 21.85
CA GLY A 168 1.49 -7.11 21.78
C GLY A 168 0.67 -7.35 23.06
N ILE A 169 0.74 -8.55 23.62
CA ILE A 169 0.09 -8.88 24.90
C ILE A 169 0.65 -8.00 26.01
N THR A 170 1.98 -7.89 26.12
CA THR A 170 2.65 -7.06 27.12
C THR A 170 2.26 -5.59 26.98
N GLN A 171 2.17 -5.07 25.76
CA GLN A 171 1.70 -3.70 25.54
C GLN A 171 0.26 -3.52 26.03
N LEU A 172 -0.66 -4.43 25.70
CA LEU A 172 -2.05 -4.34 26.16
C LEU A 172 -2.16 -4.39 27.68
N ILE A 173 -1.39 -5.26 28.34
CA ILE A 173 -1.31 -5.32 29.80
C ILE A 173 -0.78 -4.00 30.38
N THR A 174 0.25 -3.42 29.76
CA THR A 174 0.81 -2.10 30.17
C THR A 174 -0.28 -1.02 30.13
N VAL A 175 -1.08 -0.98 29.07
CA VAL A 175 -2.19 -0.01 28.94
C VAL A 175 -3.24 -0.21 30.04
N ILE A 176 -3.63 -1.47 30.29
CA ILE A 176 -4.61 -1.80 31.33
C ILE A 176 -4.08 -1.40 32.72
N LEU A 177 -2.81 -1.69 33.02
CA LEU A 177 -2.20 -1.34 34.29
C LEU A 177 -2.12 0.17 34.49
N ALA A 178 -1.63 0.91 33.49
CA ALA A 178 -1.56 2.37 33.51
C ALA A 178 -2.93 3.03 33.79
N ASP A 179 -3.99 2.52 33.16
CA ASP A 179 -5.37 2.95 33.41
C ASP A 179 -5.81 2.64 34.84
N LYS A 180 -5.49 1.44 35.36
CA LYS A 180 -5.86 1.02 36.72
C LYS A 180 -5.16 1.81 37.83
N VAL A 181 -3.92 2.24 37.61
CA VAL A 181 -3.19 3.11 38.55
C VAL A 181 -3.46 4.61 38.32
N ASN A 182 -4.29 4.94 37.32
CA ASN A 182 -4.64 6.31 36.91
C ASN A 182 -3.40 7.16 36.54
N ASP A 183 -2.35 6.52 36.02
CA ASP A 183 -1.13 7.16 35.54
C ASP A 183 -0.94 6.86 34.05
N TYR A 184 -1.48 7.77 33.24
CA TYR A 184 -1.48 7.63 31.79
C TYR A 184 -0.11 7.89 31.14
N GLU A 185 0.87 8.42 31.87
CA GLU A 185 2.24 8.57 31.36
C GLU A 185 2.91 7.19 31.16
N LEU A 186 2.45 6.18 31.91
CA LEU A 186 2.97 4.81 31.90
C LEU A 186 2.44 3.93 30.77
N ILE A 187 1.47 4.41 29.97
CA ILE A 187 0.86 3.66 28.84
C ILE A 187 1.89 3.05 27.88
N ARG A 188 3.10 3.61 27.81
CA ARG A 188 4.20 3.17 26.92
C ARG A 188 5.48 2.80 27.67
N SER A 189 5.45 2.70 28.98
CA SER A 189 6.61 2.41 29.81
C SER A 189 6.27 1.25 30.75
N LEU A 190 6.70 0.04 30.37
CA LEU A 190 6.55 -1.13 31.21
C LEU A 190 7.48 -1.08 32.44
N LYS A 191 8.69 -0.53 32.29
CA LYS A 191 9.73 -0.56 33.34
C LYS A 191 9.27 -0.01 34.71
N PRO A 192 8.60 1.15 34.81
CA PRO A 192 8.13 1.67 36.10
C PRO A 192 7.00 0.86 36.72
N LEU A 193 6.30 0.01 35.96
CA LEU A 193 5.17 -0.80 36.44
C LEU A 193 5.61 -2.15 37.02
N ILE A 194 6.86 -2.56 36.79
CA ILE A 194 7.42 -3.85 37.21
C ILE A 194 8.60 -3.71 38.18
N ALA A 195 8.97 -2.47 38.50
CA ALA A 195 10.08 -2.13 39.39
C ALA A 195 9.60 -1.87 40.82
#